data_AF-A0A0S4UGD4-F1
#
_entry.id   AF-A0A0S4UGD4-F1
#
_cell.length_a   1.000
_cell.length_b   1.000
_cell.length_c   1.000
_cell.angle_alpha   90.00
_cell.angle_beta   90.00
_cell.angle_gamma   90.00
#
_symmetry.space_group_name_H-M   'P 1'
#
loop_
_entity.id
_entity.type
_entity.pdbx_description
1 polymer ?
#
loop_
_entity_poly.entity_id
_entity_poly.type
_entity_poly.pdbx_seq_one_letter_code
_entity_poly.pdbx_strand_id
1 'polypeptide(L)'
;MGVALGGNQTGFTLELAAGFNRAHADGDAVTHVNSSVNAADTLTLNAGRDANLRGAQASGNTVNATVGRNLNVESRQDTDNYASRSESGGAQVSLCFPPFCYGSTFSGNANVAEGKTDSTYASVVHQSGIAAGTGGYNICLLYTSPSPRDRQKSRMPSSA
;
A
#
# COMPACT_ATOMS: atom_id res chain seq x y z
N MET A 1 32.90 -3.95 31.85
CA MET A 1 32.98 -3.29 33.18
C MET A 1 31.95 -2.17 33.20
N GLY A 2 30.70 -2.49 33.54
CA GLY A 2 29.65 -1.49 33.72
C GLY A 2 29.60 -1.05 35.18
N VAL A 3 29.40 0.25 35.44
CA VAL A 3 29.14 0.77 36.79
C VAL A 3 27.68 1.19 36.80
N ALA A 4 26.81 0.41 37.44
CA ALA A 4 25.41 0.79 37.62
C ALA A 4 25.30 1.78 38.79
N LEU A 5 24.73 2.96 38.53
CA LEU A 5 24.49 4.01 39.53
C LEU A 5 22.98 4.23 39.66
N GLY A 6 22.35 3.51 40.60
CA GLY A 6 20.94 3.69 40.94
C GLY A 6 20.65 3.10 42.32
N GLY A 7 20.37 3.96 43.30
CA GLY A 7 19.84 3.59 44.62
C GLY A 7 20.79 2.81 45.54
N ASN A 8 21.51 3.52 46.41
CA ASN A 8 22.17 3.04 47.65
C ASN A 8 23.14 1.84 47.62
N GLN A 9 23.61 1.34 46.49
CA GLN A 9 24.60 0.25 46.46
C GLN A 9 25.61 0.44 45.30
N THR A 10 26.81 0.93 45.62
CA THR A 10 27.98 0.93 44.73
C THR A 10 28.72 -0.39 44.89
N GLY A 11 28.59 -1.30 43.92
CA GLY A 11 29.26 -2.60 43.91
C GLY A 11 29.97 -2.87 42.58
N PHE A 12 30.95 -3.79 42.61
CA PHE A 12 31.59 -4.30 41.40
C PHE A 12 30.88 -5.60 40.97
N THR A 13 30.29 -5.59 39.78
CA THR A 13 29.69 -6.78 39.16
C THR A 13 30.54 -7.23 37.97
N LEU A 14 30.77 -8.54 37.86
CA LEU A 14 31.34 -9.14 36.66
C LEU A 14 30.20 -9.74 35.82
N GLU A 15 29.97 -9.14 34.65
CA GLU A 15 28.91 -9.54 33.73
C GLU A 15 29.49 -10.25 32.51
N LEU A 16 28.97 -11.44 32.22
CA LEU A 16 29.26 -12.24 31.03
C LEU A 16 27.96 -12.39 30.24
N ALA A 17 27.93 -11.92 29.01
CA ALA A 17 26.76 -12.01 28.15
C ALA A 17 27.12 -12.70 26.83
N ALA A 18 26.24 -13.58 26.37
CA ALA A 18 26.30 -14.21 25.05
C ALA A 18 24.93 -14.06 24.39
N GLY A 19 24.89 -13.72 23.10
CA GLY A 19 23.63 -13.55 22.40
C GLY A 19 23.72 -13.77 20.90
N PHE A 20 22.57 -14.05 20.29
CA PHE A 20 22.37 -14.18 18.86
C PHE A 20 21.28 -13.21 18.40
N ASN A 21 21.43 -12.66 17.20
CA ASN A 21 20.45 -11.81 16.57
C ASN A 21 20.33 -12.21 15.11
N ARG A 22 19.12 -12.56 14.67
CA ARG A 22 18.84 -12.93 13.29
C ARG A 22 17.61 -12.17 12.81
N ALA A 23 17.79 -11.32 11.82
CA ALA A 23 16.71 -10.58 11.19
C ALA A 23 16.64 -10.95 9.71
N HIS A 24 15.43 -11.18 9.23
CA HIS A 24 15.12 -11.31 7.82
C HIS A 24 14.04 -10.31 7.47
N ALA A 25 14.24 -9.57 6.39
CA ALA A 25 13.25 -8.67 5.84
C ALA A 25 13.06 -9.03 4.37
N ASP A 26 11.80 -9.07 3.95
CA ASP A 26 11.36 -9.28 2.59
C ASP A 26 10.40 -8.14 2.24
N GLY A 27 10.46 -7.64 1.02
CA GLY A 27 9.72 -6.46 0.62
C GLY A 27 9.55 -6.40 -0.89
N ASP A 28 8.30 -6.27 -1.32
CA ASP A 28 7.90 -6.19 -2.72
C ASP A 28 7.04 -4.94 -2.94
N ALA A 29 7.39 -4.15 -3.95
CA ALA A 29 6.65 -2.95 -4.32
C ALA A 29 6.20 -3.01 -5.79
N VAL A 30 4.93 -2.68 -6.03
CA VAL A 30 4.34 -2.53 -7.36
C VAL A 30 3.93 -1.09 -7.55
N THR A 31 4.55 -0.41 -8.51
CA THR A 31 4.22 0.97 -8.89
C THR A 31 3.58 1.00 -10.28
N HIS A 32 2.51 1.76 -10.42
CA HIS A 32 1.81 1.98 -11.67
C HIS A 32 2.13 3.36 -12.21
N VAL A 33 2.60 3.40 -13.45
CA VAL A 33 2.81 4.65 -14.20
C VAL A 33 1.68 4.82 -15.19
N ASN A 34 1.10 6.03 -15.24
CA ASN A 34 0.01 6.30 -16.15
C ASN A 34 0.49 6.46 -17.59
N SER A 35 -0.27 5.89 -18.53
CA SER A 35 -0.10 6.19 -19.96
C SER A 35 -0.54 7.64 -20.24
N SER A 36 0.28 8.42 -20.93
CA SER A 36 -0.06 9.82 -21.26
C SER A 36 -0.27 10.00 -22.76
N VAL A 37 -1.41 10.57 -23.15
CA VAL A 37 -1.73 10.94 -24.53
C VAL A 37 -1.98 12.44 -24.58
N ASN A 38 -1.09 13.19 -25.24
CA ASN A 38 -1.19 14.65 -25.31
C ASN A 38 -1.32 15.09 -26.77
N ALA A 39 -2.43 15.75 -27.10
CA ALA A 39 -2.64 16.38 -28.40
C ALA A 39 -2.36 17.89 -28.29
N ALA A 40 -1.64 18.46 -29.25
CA ALA A 40 -1.32 19.89 -29.22
C ALA A 40 -2.58 20.77 -29.32
N ASP A 41 -3.50 20.42 -30.22
CA ASP A 41 -4.77 21.13 -30.41
C ASP A 41 -5.95 20.27 -30.00
N THR A 42 -6.36 19.31 -30.85
CA THR A 42 -7.58 18.52 -30.60
C THR A 42 -7.25 17.05 -30.36
N LEU A 43 -7.61 16.54 -29.19
CA LEU A 43 -7.62 15.12 -28.89
C LEU A 43 -8.99 14.55 -29.28
N THR A 44 -9.02 13.61 -30.24
CA THR A 44 -10.25 12.90 -30.61
C THR A 44 -10.18 11.44 -30.15
N LEU A 45 -11.14 11.02 -29.31
CA LEU A 45 -11.30 9.66 -28.83
C LEU A 45 -12.58 9.08 -29.43
N ASN A 46 -12.49 8.02 -30.23
CA ASN A 46 -13.66 7.34 -30.78
C ASN A 46 -13.64 5.86 -30.40
N ALA A 47 -14.60 5.44 -29.60
CA ALA A 47 -14.77 4.06 -29.17
C ALA A 47 -16.14 3.55 -29.62
N GLY A 48 -16.16 2.54 -30.49
CA GLY A 48 -17.40 1.97 -31.02
C GLY A 48 -18.30 1.30 -29.97
N ARG A 49 -17.75 0.90 -28.81
CA ARG A 49 -18.53 0.32 -27.71
C ARG A 49 -18.14 0.89 -26.36
N ASP A 50 -17.02 0.47 -25.78
CA ASP A 50 -16.60 0.91 -24.46
C ASP A 50 -15.19 1.53 -24.55
N ALA A 51 -14.93 2.59 -23.78
CA ALA A 51 -13.62 3.20 -23.62
C ALA A 51 -13.16 3.06 -22.16
N ASN A 52 -11.93 2.60 -21.93
CA ASN A 52 -11.38 2.39 -20.59
C ASN A 52 -10.04 3.13 -20.46
N LEU A 53 -9.99 4.18 -19.63
CA LEU A 53 -8.76 4.86 -19.21
C LEU A 53 -8.38 4.36 -17.83
N ARG A 54 -7.58 3.29 -17.77
CA ARG A 54 -7.08 2.70 -16.53
C ARG A 54 -5.59 3.00 -16.38
N GLY A 55 -5.21 3.78 -15.39
CA GLY A 55 -3.85 4.29 -15.31
C GLY A 55 -3.48 5.08 -16.57
N ALA A 56 -4.34 6.01 -16.99
CA ALA A 56 -4.12 6.78 -18.22
C ALA A 56 -4.62 8.22 -18.09
N GLN A 57 -3.83 9.16 -18.61
CA GLN A 57 -4.15 10.57 -18.73
C GLN A 57 -4.19 10.96 -20.20
N ALA A 58 -5.30 11.53 -20.65
CA ALA A 58 -5.45 12.02 -22.01
C ALA A 58 -5.70 13.53 -21.97
N SER A 59 -4.91 14.32 -22.69
CA SER A 59 -5.01 15.77 -22.72
C SER A 59 -4.95 16.38 -24.12
N GLY A 60 -5.58 17.54 -24.28
CA GLY A 60 -5.43 18.40 -25.46
C GLY A 60 -6.05 19.77 -25.24
N ASN A 61 -5.82 20.74 -26.13
CA ASN A 61 -6.49 22.05 -26.02
C ASN A 61 -8.02 21.91 -26.11
N THR A 62 -8.49 21.05 -27.02
CA THR A 62 -9.88 20.59 -27.14
C THR A 62 -9.92 19.07 -27.03
N VAL A 63 -10.89 18.51 -26.32
CA VAL A 63 -11.10 17.05 -26.27
C VAL A 63 -12.47 16.68 -26.80
N ASN A 64 -12.51 15.84 -27.84
CA ASN A 64 -13.73 15.26 -28.40
C ASN A 64 -13.74 13.75 -28.19
N ALA A 65 -14.58 13.25 -27.29
CA ALA A 65 -14.74 11.82 -27.04
C ALA A 65 -16.14 11.34 -27.46
N THR A 66 -16.20 10.32 -28.32
CA THR A 66 -17.44 9.61 -28.68
C THR A 66 -17.29 8.16 -28.29
N VAL A 67 -18.15 7.68 -27.39
CA VAL A 67 -18.10 6.32 -26.84
C VAL A 67 -19.45 5.65 -27.00
N GLY A 68 -19.46 4.47 -27.60
CA GLY A 68 -20.67 3.71 -27.93
C GLY A 68 -21.59 3.41 -26.74
N ARG A 69 -21.04 3.27 -25.53
CA ARG A 69 -21.77 2.80 -24.35
C ARG A 69 -21.14 3.32 -23.07
N ASN A 70 -20.03 2.72 -22.62
CA ASN A 70 -19.42 3.04 -21.33
C ASN A 70 -18.04 3.67 -21.48
N LEU A 71 -17.84 4.82 -20.83
CA LEU A 71 -16.52 5.41 -20.61
C LEU A 71 -16.12 5.18 -19.14
N ASN A 72 -15.08 4.39 -18.90
CA ASN A 72 -14.56 4.11 -17.57
C ASN A 72 -13.21 4.79 -17.38
N VAL A 73 -13.03 5.54 -16.29
CA VAL A 73 -11.77 6.18 -15.91
C VAL A 73 -11.40 5.71 -14.51
N GLU A 74 -10.26 5.04 -14.36
CA GLU A 74 -9.87 4.33 -13.14
C GLU A 74 -8.38 4.57 -12.84
N SER A 75 -8.10 5.18 -11.70
CA SER A 75 -6.73 5.35 -11.20
C SER A 75 -6.22 4.04 -10.58
N ARG A 76 -4.99 3.66 -10.89
CA ARG A 76 -4.38 2.42 -10.38
C ARG A 76 -3.73 2.67 -9.02
N GLN A 77 -3.83 1.68 -8.14
CA GLN A 77 -3.21 1.70 -6.82
C GLN A 77 -1.79 1.13 -6.90
N ASP A 78 -0.85 1.84 -6.32
CA ASP A 78 0.49 1.35 -6.02
C ASP A 78 0.41 0.54 -4.73
N THR A 79 1.07 -0.61 -4.68
CA THR A 79 1.08 -1.50 -3.52
C THR A 79 2.50 -1.70 -3.03
N ASP A 80 2.72 -1.57 -1.73
CA ASP A 80 3.99 -1.82 -1.07
C ASP A 80 3.75 -2.86 0.04
N ASN A 81 4.43 -4.00 -0.05
CA ASN A 81 4.27 -5.10 0.88
C ASN A 81 5.60 -5.36 1.58
N TYR A 82 5.59 -5.28 2.90
CA TYR A 82 6.78 -5.43 3.74
C TYR A 82 6.53 -6.45 4.83
N ALA A 83 7.40 -7.47 4.89
CA ALA A 83 7.38 -8.51 5.90
C ALA A 83 8.76 -8.62 6.54
N SER A 84 8.86 -8.41 7.85
CA SER A 84 10.10 -8.62 8.58
C SER A 84 9.89 -9.52 9.80
N ARG A 85 10.89 -10.37 10.02
CA ARG A 85 11.00 -11.28 11.16
C ARG A 85 12.35 -11.07 11.82
N SER A 86 12.34 -10.70 13.09
CA SER A 86 13.52 -10.53 13.92
C SER A 86 13.45 -11.48 15.10
N GLU A 87 14.52 -12.23 15.30
CA GLU A 87 14.68 -13.15 16.42
C GLU A 87 15.99 -12.79 17.11
N SER A 88 15.93 -12.47 18.40
CA SER A 88 17.09 -12.22 19.22
C SER A 88 17.01 -12.98 20.52
N GLY A 89 18.15 -13.48 20.96
CA GLY A 89 18.26 -14.23 22.20
C GLY A 89 19.56 -13.90 22.89
N GLY A 90 19.52 -13.77 24.21
CA GLY A 90 20.68 -13.47 25.04
C GLY A 90 20.62 -14.26 26.34
N ALA A 91 21.78 -14.62 26.85
CA ALA A 91 21.96 -15.09 28.21
C ALA A 91 23.03 -14.24 28.86
N GLN A 92 22.75 -13.73 30.05
CA GLN A 92 23.71 -12.97 30.82
C GLN A 92 23.84 -13.52 32.24
N VAL A 93 25.07 -13.51 32.73
CA VAL A 93 25.44 -13.98 34.04
C VAL A 93 26.18 -12.86 34.76
N SER A 94 25.72 -12.51 35.96
CA SER A 94 26.31 -11.47 36.79
C SER A 94 26.76 -12.06 38.13
N LEU A 95 28.03 -11.83 38.44
CA LEU A 95 28.68 -12.23 39.68
C LEU A 95 28.90 -10.98 40.55
N CYS A 96 28.41 -11.04 41.80
CA CYS A 96 28.50 -9.97 42.79
C CYS A 96 29.38 -10.43 43.96
N PHE A 97 30.46 -9.70 44.26
CA PHE A 97 31.44 -10.08 45.28
C PHE A 97 31.18 -9.37 46.64
N PRO A 98 31.05 -10.11 47.78
CA PRO A 98 30.90 -9.53 49.12
C PRO A 98 32.11 -8.65 49.53
N PRO A 99 31.98 -7.72 50.51
CA PRO A 99 30.89 -7.54 51.49
C PRO A 99 29.69 -6.73 50.99
N PHE A 100 29.66 -6.34 49.71
CA PHE A 100 28.66 -5.42 49.15
C PHE A 100 27.40 -6.11 48.61
N CYS A 101 27.30 -7.44 48.73
CA CYS A 101 26.16 -8.24 48.27
C CYS A 101 25.57 -9.01 49.46
N TYR A 102 24.42 -8.55 49.97
CA TYR A 102 23.60 -9.29 50.94
C TYR A 102 22.62 -10.18 50.17
N GLY A 103 22.95 -11.45 49.96
CA GLY A 103 22.10 -12.41 49.23
C GLY A 103 22.86 -13.21 48.18
N SER A 104 22.17 -13.67 47.14
CA SER A 104 22.73 -14.48 46.06
C SER A 104 23.85 -13.75 45.30
N THR A 105 25.08 -14.26 45.41
CA THR A 105 26.30 -13.76 44.74
C THR A 105 26.35 -14.04 43.23
N PHE A 106 25.39 -14.84 42.75
CA PHE A 106 25.24 -15.25 41.36
C PHE A 106 23.82 -14.96 40.91
N SER A 107 23.69 -14.24 39.79
CA SER A 107 22.42 -14.06 39.10
C SER A 107 22.62 -14.36 37.62
N GLY A 108 21.64 -15.04 37.01
CA GLY A 108 21.64 -15.37 35.60
C GLY A 108 20.27 -15.08 35.03
N ASN A 109 20.23 -14.49 33.85
CA ASN A 109 18.99 -14.33 33.11
C ASN A 109 19.19 -14.75 31.65
N ALA A 110 18.09 -15.17 31.03
CA ALA A 110 18.03 -15.49 29.63
C ALA A 110 16.79 -14.82 29.05
N ASN A 111 16.96 -14.16 27.92
CA ASN A 111 15.90 -13.47 27.22
C ASN A 111 15.85 -13.96 25.77
N VAL A 112 14.64 -14.17 25.27
CA VAL A 112 14.36 -14.39 23.85
C VAL A 112 13.29 -13.39 23.44
N ALA A 113 13.51 -12.73 22.32
CA ALA A 113 12.60 -11.75 21.75
C ALA A 113 12.37 -12.09 20.28
N GLU A 114 11.11 -12.13 19.90
CA GLU A 114 10.67 -12.37 18.52
C GLU A 114 9.80 -11.18 18.10
N GLY A 115 10.18 -10.54 17.00
CA GLY A 115 9.44 -9.47 16.35
C GLY A 115 8.96 -9.92 14.98
N LYS A 116 7.67 -9.77 14.72
CA LYS A 116 7.08 -9.92 13.38
C LYS A 116 6.45 -8.60 12.98
N THR A 117 6.64 -8.19 11.74
CA THR A 117 6.02 -7.01 11.17
C THR A 117 5.56 -7.34 9.77
N ASP A 118 4.25 -7.32 9.57
CA ASP A 118 3.62 -7.45 8.26
C ASP A 118 2.87 -6.16 7.97
N SER A 119 3.21 -5.50 6.87
CA SER A 119 2.64 -4.21 6.47
C SER A 119 2.34 -4.23 4.98
N THR A 120 1.07 -4.09 4.62
CA THR A 120 0.63 -3.92 3.23
C THR A 120 0.02 -2.54 3.07
N TYR A 121 0.61 -1.73 2.20
CA TYR A 121 0.15 -0.38 1.88
C TYR A 121 -0.39 -0.35 0.44
N ALA A 122 -1.57 0.21 0.23
CA ALA A 122 -2.15 0.42 -1.09
C ALA A 122 -2.62 1.86 -1.24
N SER A 123 -2.13 2.58 -2.24
CA SER A 123 -2.43 4.01 -2.41
C SER A 123 -2.48 4.41 -3.88
N VAL A 124 -3.30 5.40 -4.22
CA VAL A 124 -3.38 5.95 -5.58
C VAL A 124 -2.48 7.18 -5.65
N VAL A 125 -1.28 7.03 -6.22
CA VAL A 125 -0.35 8.15 -6.41
C VAL A 125 -0.63 8.89 -7.72
N HIS A 126 -1.02 8.17 -8.78
CA HIS A 126 -1.26 8.74 -10.11
C HIS A 126 -2.73 8.65 -10.52
N GLN A 127 -3.35 9.80 -10.79
CA GLN A 127 -4.75 9.87 -11.20
C GLN A 127 -4.92 9.68 -12.71
N SER A 128 -5.87 8.82 -13.08
CA SER A 128 -6.33 8.71 -14.47
C SER A 128 -7.36 9.79 -14.78
N GLY A 129 -7.35 10.32 -15.99
CA GLY A 129 -8.21 11.45 -16.31
C GLY A 129 -8.16 11.92 -17.75
N ILE A 130 -9.14 12.75 -18.09
CA ILE A 130 -9.20 13.49 -19.35
C ILE A 130 -9.10 14.97 -19.00
N ALA A 131 -8.15 15.69 -19.60
CA ALA A 131 -7.93 17.11 -19.36
C ALA A 131 -8.07 17.89 -20.67
N ALA A 132 -8.73 19.04 -20.60
CA ALA A 132 -8.87 19.95 -21.74
C ALA A 132 -8.31 21.33 -21.41
N GLY A 133 -7.76 22.00 -22.42
CA GLY A 133 -7.34 23.40 -22.36
C GLY A 133 -8.52 24.36 -22.55
N THR A 134 -8.25 25.51 -23.17
CA THR A 134 -9.25 26.56 -23.36
C THR A 134 -10.33 26.18 -24.39
N GLY A 135 -10.02 25.22 -25.28
CA GLY A 135 -10.97 24.66 -26.24
C GLY A 135 -12.04 23.76 -25.61
N GLY A 136 -11.87 23.37 -24.34
CA GLY A 136 -12.87 22.61 -23.58
C GLY A 136 -13.00 21.14 -23.99
N TYR A 137 -14.00 20.47 -23.43
CA TYR A 137 -14.26 19.05 -23.68
C TYR A 137 -15.68 18.80 -24.15
N ASN A 138 -15.85 17.80 -25.01
CA ASN A 138 -17.12 17.25 -25.44
C ASN A 138 -17.04 15.72 -25.34
N ILE A 139 -17.84 15.13 -24.46
CA ILE A 139 -17.89 13.69 -24.23
C ILE A 139 -19.32 13.20 -24.54
N CYS A 140 -19.48 12.47 -25.63
CA CYS A 140 -20.74 11.90 -26.09
C CYS A 140 -20.78 10.40 -25.82
N LEU A 141 -21.76 9.95 -25.03
CA LEU A 141 -22.08 8.54 -24.83
C LEU A 141 -23.27 8.17 -25.72
N LEU A 142 -23.04 7.29 -26.70
CA LEU A 142 -24.07 6.82 -27.65
C LEU A 142 -24.93 5.72 -27.01
N TYR A 143 -25.47 5.96 -25.81
CA TYR A 143 -26.37 5.01 -25.17
C TYR A 143 -27.61 4.80 -26.05
N THR A 144 -27.70 3.63 -26.70
CA THR A 144 -28.92 3.20 -27.35
C THR A 144 -29.87 2.75 -26.25
N SER A 145 -30.74 3.65 -25.79
CA SER A 145 -31.88 3.26 -24.97
C SER A 145 -32.71 2.22 -25.75
N PRO A 146 -33.16 1.12 -25.12
CA PRO A 146 -34.01 0.14 -25.80
C PRO A 146 -35.26 0.85 -26.34
N SER A 147 -35.58 0.56 -27.60
CA SER A 147 -36.69 1.16 -28.33
C SER A 147 -38.01 1.04 -27.54
N PRO A 148 -38.87 2.09 -27.51
CA PRO A 148 -40.18 2.02 -26.85
C PRO A 148 -41.06 0.84 -27.29
N ARG A 149 -40.82 0.29 -28.49
CA ARG A 149 -41.50 -0.91 -29.00
C ARG A 149 -41.23 -2.16 -28.18
N ASP A 150 -40.05 -2.29 -27.57
CA ASP A 150 -39.71 -3.46 -26.74
C ASP A 150 -40.31 -3.37 -25.34
N ARG A 151 -40.60 -2.15 -24.86
CA ARG A 151 -41.26 -1.92 -23.57
C ARG A 151 -42.74 -2.32 -23.56
N GLN A 152 -43.39 -2.36 -24.72
CA GLN A 152 -44.79 -2.79 -24.83
C GLN A 152 -44.96 -4.31 -24.96
N LYS A 153 -43.97 -5.04 -25.51
CA LYS A 153 -44.03 -6.52 -25.58
C LYS A 153 -43.80 -7.20 -24.23
N SER A 154 -43.03 -6.59 -23.32
CA SER A 154 -42.80 -7.16 -21.97
C SER A 154 -43.96 -6.91 -20.99
N ARG A 155 -45.01 -6.18 -21.41
CA ARG A 155 -46.16 -5.79 -20.59
C ARG A 155 -47.47 -6.48 -20.99
N MET A 156 -47.42 -7.49 -21.86
CA MET A 156 -48.59 -8.30 -22.15
C MET A 156 -48.74 -9.38 -21.06
N PRO A 157 -49.79 -9.36 -20.21
CA PRO A 157 -50.10 -10.51 -19.38
C PRO A 157 -50.47 -11.68 -20.28
N SER A 158 -49.81 -12.82 -20.09
CA SER A 158 -50.19 -14.08 -20.71
C SER A 158 -51.59 -14.45 -20.21
N SER A 159 -52.61 -14.32 -21.06
CA SER A 159 -53.93 -14.87 -20.79
C SER A 159 -53.85 -16.40 -20.91
N ALA A 160 -54.03 -17.09 -19.79
CA ALA A 160 -54.35 -18.51 -19.72
C ALA A 160 -55.87 -18.69 -19.59
#